data_AF-A0A660MLG1-F1
#
_entry.id   AF-A0A660MLG1-F1
#
_cell.length_a   1.000
_cell.length_b   1.000
_cell.length_c   1.000
_cell.angle_alpha   90.00
_cell.angle_beta   90.00
_cell.angle_gamma   90.00
#
_symmetry.space_group_name_H-M   'P 1'
#
loop_
_entity.id
_entity.type
_entity.pdbx_description
1 polymer ?
#
loop_
_entity_poly.entity_id
_entity_poly.type
_entity_poly.pdbx_seq_one_letter_code
_entity_poly.pdbx_strand_id
1 'polypeptide(L)' 'MNWTELLSTYRIGQAACPEPSVRSDFQRDGDRLIFSAAFRRMKDKTQVFPLEKNDYVRTRLTHSLEVSCVGRSLGSSV' A
#
# COMPACT_ATOMS: atom_id res chain seq x y z
N MET A 1 -14.58 0.11 21.27
CA MET A 1 -14.38 0.23 19.81
C MET A 1 -14.95 -1.01 19.16
N ASN A 2 -15.74 -0.86 18.09
CA ASN A 2 -16.29 -1.98 17.35
C ASN A 2 -15.44 -2.23 16.10
N TRP A 3 -14.68 -3.33 16.07
CA TRP A 3 -13.77 -3.63 14.96
C TRP A 3 -14.47 -3.92 13.64
N THR A 4 -15.71 -4.42 13.68
CA THR A 4 -16.47 -4.73 12.45
C THR A 4 -16.89 -3.47 11.70
N GLU A 5 -17.11 -2.37 12.43
CA GLU A 5 -17.39 -1.06 11.84
C GLU A 5 -16.11 -0.39 11.30
N LEU A 6 -14.98 -0.62 11.96
CA LEU A 6 -13.68 -0.03 11.57
C LEU A 6 -13.05 -0.75 10.36
N LEU A 7 -13.24 -2.06 10.22
CA LEU A 7 -12.69 -2.88 9.14
C LEU A 7 -13.71 -3.11 8.02
N SER A 8 -14.33 -2.03 7.54
CA SER A 8 -15.31 -2.08 6.46
C SER A 8 -14.67 -2.35 5.09
N THR A 9 -15.30 -3.21 4.29
CA THR A 9 -14.93 -3.48 2.89
C THR A 9 -15.73 -2.64 1.89
N TYR A 10 -16.59 -1.75 2.39
CA TYR A 10 -17.41 -0.87 1.56
C TYR A 10 -16.55 0.05 0.69
N ARG A 11 -16.94 0.22 -0.58
CA ARG A 11 -16.27 1.11 -1.53
C ARG A 11 -17.23 2.11 -2.13
N ILE A 12 -16.79 3.36 -2.19
CA ILE A 12 -17.53 4.43 -2.85
C ILE A 12 -17.68 4.07 -4.34
N GLY A 13 -18.91 4.12 -4.84
CA GLY A 13 -19.22 3.86 -6.25
C GLY A 13 -19.28 2.39 -6.66
N GLN A 14 -19.22 1.45 -5.72
CA GLN A 14 -19.41 0.02 -6.01
C GLN A 14 -20.82 -0.44 -5.61
N ALA A 15 -21.57 -1.00 -6.56
CA ALA A 15 -22.88 -1.58 -6.30
C ALA A 15 -22.73 -3.06 -5.87
N ALA A 16 -23.03 -3.33 -4.60
CA ALA A 16 -23.13 -4.65 -3.95
C ALA A 16 -21.96 -5.64 -4.11
N CYS A 17 -21.92 -6.64 -3.23
CA CYS A 17 -20.76 -7.46 -2.88
C CYS A 17 -20.05 -8.09 -4.09
N PRO A 18 -18.72 -7.95 -4.22
CA PRO A 18 -17.96 -8.68 -5.22
C PRO A 18 -18.00 -10.19 -4.92
N GLU A 19 -18.11 -10.99 -5.97
CA GLU A 19 -18.00 -12.46 -5.94
C GLU A 19 -16.81 -12.94 -5.10
N PRO A 20 -16.91 -14.13 -4.45
CA PRO A 20 -15.83 -14.68 -3.65
C PRO A 20 -14.55 -14.80 -4.48
N SER A 21 -13.52 -14.09 -4.04
CA SER A 21 -12.21 -14.02 -4.66
C SER A 21 -11.20 -14.77 -3.80
N VAL A 22 -10.21 -15.39 -4.44
CA VAL A 22 -9.07 -16.04 -3.75
C VAL A 22 -8.28 -15.02 -2.92
N ARG A 23 -8.30 -13.73 -3.29
CA ARG A 23 -7.70 -12.62 -2.54
C ARG A 23 -8.74 -11.89 -1.71
N SER A 24 -8.36 -11.50 -0.48
CA SER A 24 -9.18 -10.64 0.38
C SER A 24 -9.31 -9.23 -0.19
N ASP A 25 -10.36 -8.50 0.18
CA ASP A 25 -10.56 -7.12 -0.29
C ASP A 25 -9.39 -6.19 0.05
N PHE A 26 -8.77 -6.38 1.22
CA PHE A 26 -7.58 -5.63 1.63
C PHE A 26 -6.35 -5.97 0.78
N GLN A 27 -6.18 -7.23 0.37
CA GLN A 27 -5.10 -7.63 -0.55
C GLN A 27 -5.31 -7.00 -1.93
N ARG A 28 -6.55 -6.98 -2.44
CA ARG A 28 -6.86 -6.34 -3.74
C ARG A 28 -6.55 -4.84 -3.73
N ASP A 29 -6.77 -4.16 -2.61
CA ASP A 29 -6.42 -2.75 -2.47
C ASP A 29 -4.92 -2.51 -2.42
N GLY A 30 -4.19 -3.39 -1.74
CA GLY A 30 -2.74 -3.41 -1.79
C GLY A 30 -2.24 -3.48 -3.23
N ASP A 31 -2.80 -4.40 -4.03
CA ASP A 31 -2.43 -4.54 -5.44
C ASP A 31 -2.77 -3.29 -6.25
N ARG A 32 -3.98 -2.72 -6.08
CA ARG A 32 -4.38 -1.48 -6.75
C ARG A 32 -3.42 -0.32 -6.44
N LEU A 33 -2.98 -0.21 -5.18
CA LEU A 33 -2.04 0.81 -4.76
C LEU A 33 -0.66 0.60 -5.42
N ILE A 34 -0.13 -0.62 -5.36
CA ILE A 34 1.18 -0.99 -5.94
C ILE A 34 1.20 -0.76 -7.45
N PHE A 35 0.15 -1.14 -8.16
CA PHE A 35 0.04 -0.99 -9.62
C PHE A 35 -0.44 0.40 -10.07
N SER A 36 -0.65 1.35 -9.15
CA SER A 36 -1.06 2.70 -9.53
C SER A 36 0.09 3.50 -10.16
N ALA A 37 -0.26 4.38 -11.10
CA ALA A 37 0.72 5.32 -11.67
C ALA A 37 1.27 6.29 -10.61
N ALA A 38 0.46 6.65 -9.61
CA ALA A 38 0.87 7.51 -8.50
C ALA A 38 1.99 6.87 -7.66
N PHE A 39 1.86 5.58 -7.35
CA PHE A 39 2.87 4.82 -6.61
C PHE A 39 4.17 4.68 -7.41
N ARG A 40 4.09 4.35 -8.70
CA ARG A 40 5.28 4.28 -9.58
C ARG A 40 6.06 5.59 -9.66
N ARG A 41 5.37 6.74 -9.70
CA ARG A 41 6.02 8.07 -9.71
C ARG A 41 6.82 8.36 -8.44
N MET A 42 6.64 7.61 -7.35
CA MET A 42 7.45 7.78 -6.14
C MET A 42 8.90 7.32 -6.32
N LYS A 43 9.20 6.53 -7.36
CA LYS A 43 10.57 6.18 -7.74
C LYS A 43 11.38 7.42 -8.04
N ASP A 44 10.79 8.36 -8.78
CA ASP A 44 11.47 9.60 -9.21
C ASP A 44 11.21 10.76 -8.24
N LYS A 45 11.01 10.45 -6.95
CA LYS A 45 10.88 11.43 -5.87
C LYS A 45 11.97 11.21 -4.84
N THR A 46 12.70 12.28 -4.55
CA THR A 46 13.70 12.30 -3.47
C THR A 46 13.02 12.12 -2.11
N GLN A 47 13.69 11.39 -1.22
CA GLN A 47 13.30 11.31 0.18
C GLN A 47 14.03 12.40 0.98
N VAL A 48 15.36 12.34 1.01
CA VAL A 48 16.25 13.30 1.69
C VAL A 48 17.37 13.76 0.75
N PHE A 49 18.10 12.79 0.18
CA PHE A 49 19.17 13.07 -0.76
C PHE A 49 18.64 13.26 -2.19
N PRO A 50 19.35 14.03 -3.04
CA PRO A 50 19.05 14.15 -4.47
C PRO A 50 18.97 12.79 -5.17
N LEU A 51 18.29 12.75 -6.32
CA LEU A 51 18.31 11.57 -7.17
C LEU A 51 19.70 11.43 -7.76
N GLU A 52 20.47 10.48 -7.24
CA GLU A 52 21.76 10.11 -7.79
C GLU A 52 21.58 9.00 -8.84
N LYS A 53 22.56 8.86 -9.73
CA LYS A 53 22.66 7.67 -10.59
C LYS A 53 22.98 6.39 -9.80
N ASN A 54 23.30 6.53 -8.52
CA ASN A 54 23.57 5.44 -7.61
C ASN A 54 22.28 5.02 -6.89
N ASP A 55 21.83 3.81 -7.19
CA ASP A 55 20.57 3.23 -6.74
C ASP A 55 20.53 2.91 -5.24
N TYR A 56 21.66 3.07 -4.53
CA TYR A 56 21.75 2.83 -3.09
C TYR A 56 21.00 3.88 -2.26
N VAL A 57 20.83 5.10 -2.79
CA VAL A 57 20.10 6.16 -2.11
C VAL A 57 18.60 5.89 -2.16
N ARG A 58 17.95 5.97 -1.00
CA ARG A 58 16.51 5.73 -0.87
C ARG A 58 15.70 6.83 -1.58
N THR A 59 14.76 6.40 -2.41
CA THR A 59 13.70 7.23 -2.98
C THR A 59 12.47 7.17 -2.07
N ARG A 60 11.44 7.99 -2.33
CA ARG A 60 10.18 7.86 -1.58
C ARG A 60 9.56 6.48 -1.74
N LEU A 61 9.70 5.87 -2.93
CA LEU A 61 9.18 4.52 -3.20
C LEU A 61 9.84 3.47 -2.32
N THR A 62 11.17 3.40 -2.31
CA THR A 62 11.87 2.34 -1.57
C THR A 62 11.67 2.51 -0.06
N HIS A 63 11.66 3.75 0.43
CA HIS A 63 11.33 4.02 1.82
C HIS A 63 9.89 3.61 2.18
N SER A 64 8.89 3.93 1.35
CA SER A 64 7.51 3.50 1.60
C SER A 64 7.36 1.97 1.61
N LEU A 65 8.14 1.25 0.78
CA LEU A 65 8.15 -0.22 0.80
C LEU A 65 8.74 -0.77 2.12
N GLU A 66 9.86 -0.21 2.60
CA GLU A 66 10.45 -0.56 3.90
C GLU A 66 9.44 -0.34 5.05
N VAL A 67 8.81 0.83 5.09
CA VAL A 67 7.79 1.17 6.10
C VAL A 67 6.59 0.22 6.02
N SER A 68 6.14 -0.14 4.81
CA SER A 68 5.03 -1.08 4.64
C SER A 68 5.33 -2.48 5.18
N CYS A 69 6.60 -2.91 5.08
CA CYS A 69 7.05 -4.19 5.61
C CYS A 69 7.03 -4.18 7.14
N VAL A 70 7.56 -3.12 7.76
CA VAL A 70 7.50 -2.91 9.22
C VAL A 70 6.05 -2.85 9.70
N GLY A 71 5.19 -2.09 9.03
CA GLY A 71 3.77 -1.99 9.36
C GLY A 71 3.02 -3.32 9.29
N ARG A 72 3.34 -4.16 8.29
CA ARG A 72 2.79 -5.52 8.19
C ARG A 72 3.23 -6.39 9.36
N SER A 73 4.51 -6.36 9.70
CA SER A 73 5.04 -7.10 10.84
C SER A 73 4.34 -6.71 12.16
N LEU A 74 4.16 -5.40 12.37
CA LEU A 74 3.43 -4.89 13.53
C LEU A 74 1.97 -5.36 13.54
N GLY A 75 1.26 -5.26 12.41
CA GLY A 75 -0.12 -5.71 12.32
C GLY A 75 -0.32 -7.22 12.46
N SER A 76 0.70 -8.03 12.15
CA SER A 76 0.67 -9.48 12.34
C SER A 76 1.13 -9.95 13.73
N SER A 77 1.80 -9.07 14.48
CA SER A 77 2.30 -9.37 15.82
C SER A 77 1.28 -9.06 16.93
N VAL A 78 0.11 -8.55 16.57
CA VAL A 78 -1.01 -8.20 17.46
C VAL A 78 -2.12 -9.23 17.32
#